data_AF-A0A6A5Z8W3-F1
#
_entry.id   AF-A0A6A5Z8W3-F1
#
_cell.length_a   1.000
_cell.length_b   1.000
_cell.length_c   1.000
_cell.angle_alpha   90.00
_cell.angle_beta   90.00
_cell.angle_gamma   90.00
#
_symmetry.space_group_name_H-M   'P 1'
#
loop_
_entity.id
_entity.type
_entity.pdbx_description
1 polymer ?
#
loop_
_entity_poly.entity_id
_entity_poly.type
_entity_poly.pdbx_seq_one_letter_code
_entity_poly.pdbx_strand_id
1 'polypeptide(L)'
;MLEALEQLVFHRIAQSGEATLSGRVATVMNQSSGQVIGLRSVGESSSPSVYARTIVSQAWDEVGLVAPGRDGQKEDSSMFSCGADLVTTMLLSRCYQRRGHGLSMQDVIDNPTQDDQSRLLEIRKAQNGGADS
;
A
#
# COMPACT_ATOMS: atom_id res chain seq x y z
N MET A 1 21.78 -8.00 15.09
CA MET A 1 20.29 -7.97 15.13
C MET A 1 19.67 -7.55 13.79
N LEU A 2 20.35 -6.74 12.96
CA LEU A 2 19.90 -6.39 11.59
C LEU A 2 19.91 -7.60 10.62
N GLU A 3 20.98 -8.40 10.66
CA GLU A 3 21.15 -9.61 9.83
C GLU A 3 19.99 -10.61 9.93
N ALA A 4 19.39 -10.75 11.12
CA ALA A 4 18.32 -11.72 11.34
C ALA A 4 17.01 -11.33 10.65
N LEU A 5 16.76 -10.03 10.45
CA LEU A 5 15.57 -9.55 9.74
C LEU A 5 15.73 -9.69 8.23
N GLU A 6 16.96 -9.49 7.70
CA GLU A 6 17.23 -9.72 6.28
C GLU A 6 17.04 -11.21 5.92
N GLN A 7 17.53 -12.13 6.76
CA GLN A 7 17.31 -13.56 6.54
C GLN A 7 15.83 -13.97 6.59
N LEU A 8 15.01 -13.30 7.41
CA LEU A 8 13.58 -13.57 7.51
C LEU A 8 12.83 -13.15 6.24
N VAL A 9 13.22 -12.02 5.62
CA VAL A 9 12.64 -11.55 4.35
C VAL A 9 12.99 -12.51 3.21
N PHE A 10 14.25 -12.94 3.09
CA PHE A 10 14.66 -13.89 2.05
C PHE A 10 13.98 -15.26 2.17
N HIS A 11 13.73 -15.74 3.39
CA HIS A 11 13.06 -17.03 3.60
C HIS A 11 11.57 -17.02 3.19
N ARG A 12 10.87 -15.88 3.31
CA ARG A 12 9.45 -15.75 2.93
C ARG A 12 9.27 -15.80 1.40
N ILE A 13 10.19 -15.20 0.65
CA ILE A 13 10.15 -15.14 -0.83
C ILE A 13 10.25 -16.54 -1.45
N ALA A 14 11.05 -17.43 -0.86
CA ALA A 14 11.27 -18.78 -1.40
C ALA A 14 10.07 -19.73 -1.29
N GLN A 15 9.07 -19.41 -0.46
CA GLN A 15 7.92 -20.30 -0.21
C GLN A 15 6.67 -20.00 -1.06
N SER A 16 6.64 -18.91 -1.81
CA SER A 16 5.44 -18.46 -2.55
C SER A 16 5.32 -19.05 -3.99
N GLY A 17 5.97 -20.18 -4.27
CA GLY A 17 6.21 -20.67 -5.63
C GLY A 17 5.32 -21.79 -6.17
N GLU A 18 4.21 -22.18 -5.55
CA GLU A 18 3.34 -23.24 -6.07
C GLU A 18 1.85 -22.92 -5.93
N ALA A 19 1.20 -22.49 -7.01
CA ALA A 19 -0.25 -22.58 -7.17
C ALA A 19 -0.66 -22.65 -8.65
N THR A 20 -0.83 -23.89 -9.08
CA THR A 20 -1.57 -24.48 -10.20
C THR A 20 -2.57 -23.59 -10.97
N LEU A 21 -2.38 -23.56 -12.29
CA LEU A 21 -3.32 -23.09 -13.32
C LEU A 21 -4.58 -23.96 -13.36
N SER A 22 -5.77 -23.37 -13.14
CA SER A 22 -7.04 -23.96 -13.57
C SER A 22 -8.05 -22.86 -13.88
N GLY A 23 -8.38 -22.72 -15.16
CA GLY A 23 -9.22 -21.63 -15.66
C GLY A 23 -10.69 -21.75 -15.25
N ARG A 24 -11.43 -20.66 -15.49
CA ARG A 24 -12.85 -20.66 -15.86
C ARG A 24 -13.25 -19.28 -16.38
N VAL A 25 -13.93 -19.28 -17.52
CA VAL A 25 -14.55 -18.12 -18.17
C VAL A 25 -15.94 -17.92 -17.56
N ALA A 26 -16.31 -16.68 -17.24
CA ALA A 26 -17.71 -16.31 -17.05
C ALA A 26 -17.94 -14.84 -17.41
N THR A 27 -18.68 -14.65 -18.50
CA THR A 27 -19.37 -13.42 -18.88
C THR A 27 -20.56 -13.19 -17.97
N VAL A 28 -20.82 -11.94 -17.55
CA VAL A 28 -22.19 -11.43 -17.33
C VAL A 28 -22.21 -9.90 -17.45
N MET A 29 -23.12 -9.40 -18.29
CA MET A 29 -23.53 -8.00 -18.40
C MET A 29 -24.62 -7.70 -17.35
N ASN A 30 -24.65 -6.50 -16.76
CA ASN A 30 -25.92 -5.81 -16.50
C ASN A 30 -25.72 -4.32 -16.20
N GLN A 31 -26.66 -3.52 -16.67
CA GLN A 31 -26.65 -2.06 -16.80
C GLN A 31 -27.38 -1.37 -15.61
N SER A 32 -27.24 -0.03 -15.59
CA SER A 32 -28.25 0.96 -15.20
C SER A 32 -28.24 1.59 -13.78
N SER A 33 -27.83 2.86 -13.78
CA SER A 33 -28.51 4.07 -13.26
C SER A 33 -28.69 4.29 -11.77
N GLY A 34 -28.19 5.45 -11.32
CA GLY A 34 -28.51 6.04 -10.02
C GLY A 34 -27.66 7.28 -9.72
N GLN A 35 -27.85 8.37 -10.47
CA GLN A 35 -27.38 9.69 -10.04
C GLN A 35 -28.16 10.13 -8.80
N VAL A 36 -27.44 10.50 -7.74
CA VAL A 36 -27.97 11.37 -6.69
C VAL A 36 -26.97 12.49 -6.46
N ILE A 37 -27.41 13.71 -6.77
CA ILE A 37 -26.67 14.95 -6.64
C ILE A 37 -26.47 15.24 -5.15
N GLY A 38 -25.22 15.21 -4.71
CA GLY A 38 -24.78 15.76 -3.43
C GLY A 38 -23.61 16.69 -3.66
N LEU A 39 -23.87 17.99 -3.88
CA LEU A 39 -22.83 19.02 -3.80
C LEU A 39 -22.33 19.10 -2.36
N ARG A 40 -21.18 18.49 -2.11
CA ARG A 40 -20.28 18.87 -1.02
C ARG A 40 -18.92 19.12 -1.65
N SER A 41 -18.58 20.40 -1.78
CA SER A 41 -17.22 20.84 -2.06
C SER A 41 -16.34 20.40 -0.89
N VAL A 42 -15.69 19.25 -1.06
CA VAL A 42 -14.52 18.83 -0.30
C VAL A 42 -13.38 18.96 -1.28
N GLY A 43 -12.36 19.74 -0.92
CA GLY A 43 -11.25 20.13 -1.79
C GLY A 43 -10.78 18.95 -2.64
N GLU A 44 -10.56 19.22 -3.92
CA GLU A 44 -10.08 18.26 -4.91
C GLU A 44 -9.11 17.30 -4.24
N SER A 45 -9.59 16.07 -4.05
CA SER A 45 -8.77 14.97 -3.55
C SER A 45 -7.83 14.62 -4.69
N SER A 46 -6.84 15.49 -4.90
CA SER A 46 -5.81 15.30 -5.89
C SER A 46 -5.21 13.94 -5.61
N SER A 47 -5.16 13.13 -6.66
CA SER A 47 -4.49 11.84 -6.60
C SER A 47 -3.10 12.05 -6.01
N PRO A 48 -2.67 11.25 -5.00
CA PRO A 48 -1.33 11.37 -4.45
C PRO A 48 -0.28 11.31 -5.57
N SER A 49 0.83 12.03 -5.40
CA SER A 49 1.81 12.18 -6.47
C SER A 49 2.36 10.84 -6.93
N VAL A 50 2.82 10.78 -8.18
CA VAL A 50 3.49 9.59 -8.74
C VAL A 50 4.67 9.16 -7.85
N TYR A 51 5.38 10.13 -7.26
CA TYR A 51 6.49 9.86 -6.36
C TYR A 51 6.02 9.14 -5.08
N ALA A 52 5.01 9.66 -4.38
CA ALA A 52 4.49 9.02 -3.17
C ALA A 52 3.96 7.61 -3.45
N ARG A 53 3.21 7.43 -4.55
CA ARG A 53 2.72 6.12 -4.99
C ARG A 53 3.85 5.14 -5.26
N THR A 54 4.93 5.59 -5.91
CA THR A 54 6.11 4.77 -6.19
C THR A 54 6.78 4.30 -4.90
N ILE A 55 6.97 5.21 -3.93
CA ILE A 55 7.54 4.85 -2.62
C ILE A 55 6.68 3.81 -1.91
N VAL A 56 5.36 4.00 -1.87
CA VAL A 56 4.45 3.05 -1.22
C VAL A 56 4.45 1.70 -1.92
N SER A 57 4.33 1.68 -3.24
CA SER A 57 4.35 0.44 -4.04
C SER A 57 5.65 -0.34 -3.81
N GLN A 58 6.81 0.32 -3.86
CA GLN A 58 8.10 -0.31 -3.56
C GLN A 58 8.19 -0.82 -2.11
N ALA A 59 7.63 -0.09 -1.14
CA ALA A 59 7.66 -0.52 0.26
C ALA A 59 6.81 -1.79 0.47
N TRP A 60 5.65 -1.87 -0.19
CA TRP A 60 4.78 -3.05 -0.14
C TRP A 60 5.40 -4.26 -0.84
N ASP A 61 6.08 -4.04 -1.97
CA ASP A 61 6.82 -5.08 -2.68
C ASP A 61 7.96 -5.66 -1.81
N GLU A 62 8.76 -4.80 -1.17
CA GLU A 62 9.87 -5.21 -0.29
C GLU A 62 9.44 -6.10 0.88
N VAL A 63 8.23 -5.92 1.40
CA VAL A 63 7.70 -6.73 2.52
C VAL A 63 6.83 -7.91 2.05
N GLY A 64 6.75 -8.14 0.74
CA GLY A 64 6.04 -9.27 0.13
C GLY A 64 4.51 -9.13 0.14
N LEU A 65 3.97 -7.91 0.16
CA LEU A 65 2.52 -7.66 0.06
C LEU A 65 2.02 -7.56 -1.39
N VAL A 66 2.92 -7.50 -2.36
CA VAL A 66 2.61 -7.56 -3.78
C VAL A 66 2.89 -9.00 -4.24
N ALA A 67 1.83 -9.76 -4.52
CA ALA A 67 1.99 -11.12 -5.01
C ALA A 67 2.22 -11.12 -6.54
N PRO A 68 3.30 -11.73 -7.04
CA PRO A 68 3.49 -11.88 -8.49
C PRO A 68 2.35 -12.75 -9.05
N GLY A 69 1.60 -12.22 -10.02
CA GLY A 69 0.49 -12.92 -10.66
C GLY A 69 -0.90 -12.68 -10.05
N ARG A 70 -1.04 -11.79 -9.06
CA ARG A 70 -2.37 -11.22 -8.73
C ARG A 70 -2.71 -10.11 -9.71
N ASP A 71 -3.16 -10.52 -10.89
CA ASP A 71 -3.79 -9.60 -11.84
C ASP A 71 -5.05 -9.02 -11.18
N GLY A 72 -4.99 -7.75 -10.75
CA GLY A 72 -6.14 -7.05 -10.16
C GLY A 72 -6.05 -6.68 -8.69
N GLN A 73 -4.85 -6.60 -8.08
CA GLN A 73 -4.72 -5.93 -6.77
C GLN A 73 -5.11 -4.46 -6.92
N LYS A 74 -6.31 -4.12 -6.46
CA LYS A 74 -6.87 -2.78 -6.54
C LYS A 74 -6.16 -1.88 -5.53
N GLU A 75 -5.81 -0.65 -5.91
CA GLU A 75 -5.06 0.31 -5.07
C GLU A 75 -5.75 0.59 -3.70
N ASP A 76 -7.05 0.33 -3.60
CA ASP A 76 -7.87 0.46 -2.38
C ASP A 76 -7.86 -0.80 -1.49
N SER A 77 -7.10 -1.83 -1.86
CA SER A 77 -6.97 -3.04 -1.05
C SER A 77 -6.17 -2.74 0.21
N SER A 78 -6.74 -3.06 1.36
CA SER A 78 -6.04 -3.01 2.64
C SER A 78 -4.85 -3.98 2.67
N MET A 79 -3.72 -3.58 3.24
CA MET A 79 -2.55 -4.43 3.44
C MET A 79 -2.89 -5.71 4.22
N PHE A 80 -3.86 -5.66 5.13
CA PHE A 80 -4.31 -6.83 5.89
C PHE A 80 -5.01 -7.86 4.98
N SER A 81 -5.77 -7.40 3.99
CA SER A 81 -6.35 -8.26 2.95
C SER A 81 -5.29 -8.87 2.03
N CYS A 82 -4.11 -8.24 1.98
CA CYS A 82 -2.93 -8.72 1.26
C CYS A 82 -2.01 -9.61 2.13
N GLY A 83 -2.40 -9.94 3.36
CA GLY A 83 -1.66 -10.83 4.25
C GLY A 83 -0.67 -10.12 5.18
N ALA A 84 -0.81 -8.80 5.39
CA ALA A 84 -0.04 -8.10 6.41
C ALA A 84 -0.39 -8.62 7.81
N ASP A 85 0.65 -8.94 8.58
CA ASP A 85 0.58 -9.21 10.00
C ASP A 85 1.34 -8.12 10.78
N LEU A 86 1.46 -8.25 12.10
CA LEU A 86 2.17 -7.27 12.93
C LEU A 86 3.65 -7.14 12.53
N VAL A 87 4.29 -8.22 12.09
CA VAL A 87 5.69 -8.21 11.64
C VAL A 87 5.80 -7.46 10.32
N THR A 88 4.93 -7.75 9.36
CA THR A 88 4.85 -7.01 8.09
C THR A 88 4.60 -5.52 8.34
N THR A 89 3.69 -5.18 9.26
CA THR A 89 3.38 -3.78 9.62
C THR A 89 4.60 -3.07 10.21
N MET A 90 5.34 -3.74 11.10
CA MET A 90 6.58 -3.21 11.69
C MET A 90 7.65 -2.96 10.63
N LEU A 91 7.84 -3.91 9.71
CA LEU A 91 8.80 -3.80 8.61
C LEU A 91 8.42 -2.64 7.69
N LEU A 92 7.13 -2.50 7.37
CA LEU A 92 6.62 -1.45 6.50
C LEU A 92 6.86 -0.05 7.10
N SER A 93 6.53 0.14 8.39
CA SER A 93 6.87 1.38 9.11
C SER A 93 8.37 1.68 9.08
N ARG A 94 9.22 0.67 9.29
CA ARG A 94 10.68 0.83 9.23
C ARG A 94 11.17 1.17 7.83
N CYS A 95 10.58 0.63 6.77
CA CYS A 95 10.89 1.01 5.39
C CYS A 95 10.61 2.50 5.14
N TYR A 96 9.46 3.02 5.59
CA TYR A 96 9.17 4.44 5.47
C TYR A 96 10.13 5.33 6.25
N GLN A 97 10.49 4.93 7.48
CA GLN A 97 11.45 5.67 8.31
C GLN A 97 12.84 5.73 7.67
N ARG A 98 13.34 4.60 7.15
CA ARG A 98 14.64 4.53 6.46
C ARG A 98 14.70 5.42 5.21
N ARG A 99 13.56 5.64 4.55
CA ARG A 99 13.43 6.52 3.38
C ARG A 99 13.15 7.99 3.75
N GLY A 100 13.15 8.33 5.04
CA GLY A 100 13.00 9.71 5.51
C GLY A 100 11.55 10.19 5.69
N HIS A 101 10.57 9.28 5.65
CA HIS A 101 9.14 9.63 5.73
C HIS A 101 8.51 9.50 7.12
N GLY A 102 9.26 8.95 8.09
CA GLY A 102 8.91 8.96 9.51
C GLY A 102 7.61 8.24 9.91
N LEU A 103 6.94 7.47 9.03
CA LEU A 103 5.65 6.85 9.35
C LEU A 103 5.81 5.83 10.50
N SER A 104 5.00 5.98 11.55
CA SER A 104 4.95 5.05 12.68
C SER A 104 4.15 3.80 12.31
N MET A 105 4.22 2.77 13.16
CA MET A 105 3.39 1.58 13.00
C MET A 105 1.90 1.92 13.07
N GLN A 106 1.52 2.84 13.97
CA GLN A 106 0.14 3.28 14.12
C GLN A 106 -0.36 4.01 12.88
N ASP A 107 0.45 4.90 12.30
CA ASP A 107 0.14 5.57 11.04
C ASP A 107 -0.19 4.57 9.92
N VAL A 108 0.58 3.48 9.82
CA VAL A 108 0.41 2.43 8.81
C VAL A 108 -0.86 1.59 9.06
N ILE A 109 -1.20 1.33 10.32
CA ILE A 109 -2.43 0.61 10.69
C ILE A 109 -3.67 1.45 10.38
N ASP A 110 -3.64 2.73 10.75
CA ASP A 110 -4.76 3.67 10.59
C ASP A 110 -4.99 4.03 9.11
N ASN A 111 -3.97 3.84 8.25
CA ASN A 111 -4.02 4.11 6.82
C ASN A 111 -3.60 2.83 6.06
N PRO A 112 -4.48 1.82 5.93
CA PRO A 112 -4.05 0.49 5.53
C PRO A 112 -3.95 0.26 4.01
N THR A 113 -4.33 1.22 3.17
CA THR A 113 -4.28 1.09 1.70
C THR A 113 -3.08 1.81 1.10
N GLN A 114 -2.71 1.48 -0.15
CA GLN A 114 -1.61 2.18 -0.82
C GLN A 114 -1.95 3.66 -1.09
N ASP A 115 -3.22 3.97 -1.41
CA ASP A 115 -3.64 5.36 -1.64
C ASP A 115 -3.56 6.19 -0.35
N ASP A 116 -4.07 5.66 0.77
CA ASP A 116 -4.06 6.37 2.06
C ASP A 116 -2.62 6.64 2.52
N GLN A 117 -1.74 5.63 2.44
CA GLN A 117 -0.33 5.79 2.79
C GLN A 117 0.36 6.80 1.88
N SER A 118 0.03 6.82 0.59
CA SER A 118 0.62 7.78 -0.36
C SER A 118 0.19 9.22 -0.04
N ARG A 119 -1.07 9.44 0.36
CA ARG A 119 -1.54 10.75 0.84
C ARG A 119 -0.83 11.15 2.12
N LEU A 120 -0.62 10.21 3.04
CA LEU A 120 0.04 10.47 4.30
C LEU A 120 1.51 10.90 4.11
N LEU A 121 2.21 10.33 3.12
CA LEU A 121 3.56 10.77 2.74
C LEU A 121 3.61 12.22 2.27
N GLU A 122 2.64 12.66 1.47
CA GLU A 122 2.58 14.04 0.98
C GLU A 122 2.32 15.03 2.13
N ILE A 123 1.41 14.69 3.04
CA ILE A 123 1.11 15.51 4.23
C ILE A 123 2.36 15.67 5.10
N ARG A 124 3.08 14.57 5.36
CA ARG A 124 4.36 14.58 6.13
C ARG A 124 5.43 15.40 5.43
N LYS A 125 5.55 15.30 4.11
CA LYS A 125 6.51 16.09 3.33
C LYS A 125 6.23 17.59 3.43
N ALA A 126 4.97 17.99 3.33
CA ALA A 126 4.57 19.39 3.46
C ALA A 126 4.87 19.95 4.87
N GLN A 127 4.64 19.15 5.91
CA GLN A 127 4.96 19.54 7.30
C GLN A 127 6.46 19.69 7.53
N ASN A 128 7.29 18.81 6.97
CA ASN A 128 8.75 18.86 7.13
C ASN A 128 9.40 19.95 6.26
N GLY A 129 8.81 20.31 5.11
CA GLY A 129 9.33 21.37 4.24
C GLY A 129 8.97 22.80 4.68
N GLY A 130 8.03 22.97 5.61
CA GLY A 130 7.62 24.27 6.15
C GLY A 130 8.48 24.81 7.30
N ALA A 131 9.49 24.06 7.75
CA ALA A 131 10.34 24.43 8.88
C ALA A 131 11.59 25.25 8.51
N ASP A 132 11.82 25.50 7.21
CA ASP A 132 13.03 26.15 6.67
C ASP A 132 12.72 27.43 5.87
N SER A 133 11.64 28.16 6.19
CA SER A 133 11.30 29.46 5.57
C SER A 133 11.13 30.57 6.59
#